data_AF-A0A7W7MHT1-F1
#
_entry.id   AF-A0A7W7MHT1-F1
#
_cell.length_a   1.000
_cell.length_b   1.000
_cell.length_c   1.000
_cell.angle_alpha   90.00
_cell.angle_beta   90.00
_cell.angle_gamma   90.00
#
_symmetry.space_group_name_H-M   'P 1'
#
loop_
_entity.id
_entity.type
_entity.pdbx_description
1 polymer ?
#
loop_
_entity_poly.entity_id
_entity_poly.type
_entity_poly.pdbx_seq_one_letter_code
_entity_poly.pdbx_strand_id
1 'polypeptide(L)'
;MTATEDHGVTILDRTLRLSLHTRNGSDDHFRCLLDDALATVLGTGADLPRILHLSVLRGLLSTPAAPGPRRSEQPADPRRHLFTAPADLPRALLPAPPHPGNPYSLARLLRVFVTHLAPTDRHTATALANLIEDPGEAAVAHCALVRAAVRVHDLEGEAHAWSRLRHLITRMPSLSWPGGATAHDRDVLAYLRPDHRARFDTAIGILELAPDLGRALLAELPGLSAVYREAYACDASDRYTAQRLAGRRPDPALAHAHNTIRQTPSSSSAVAAAVVSANEQILGGPELPVADPVYRLHARITARTVRAHQLGADDLTPEPVPAPLDPARLPAYAGIVRHNADTPIVAALAGRVRAEATARDDREALFILADAGYTDPLAVLAGAAYATPQAVLAAAGPPVPELSTLLFRHRPAEAARHLSAAAVADWPTAAAVLEHAVTELLASAGPRIAHDLHRAVTSAFTCATPPGASPPSVIDGTYPDASG
;
A
#
# COMPACT_ATOMS: atom_id res chain seq x y z
N MET A 1 5.18 29.56 -43.74
CA MET A 1 4.58 28.32 -43.20
C MET A 1 5.58 27.69 -42.28
N THR A 2 5.32 27.88 -40.99
CA THR A 2 6.19 27.62 -39.85
C THR A 2 6.26 26.13 -39.56
N ALA A 3 7.47 25.57 -39.60
CA ALA A 3 7.80 24.34 -38.91
C ALA A 3 7.75 24.64 -37.40
N THR A 4 6.76 24.10 -36.70
CA THR A 4 6.78 24.00 -35.24
C THR A 4 7.77 22.90 -34.88
N GLU A 5 9.02 23.29 -34.65
CA GLU A 5 10.03 22.46 -34.01
C GLU A 5 9.57 22.20 -32.58
N ASP A 6 9.13 20.98 -32.32
CA ASP A 6 8.83 20.49 -30.98
C ASP A 6 10.15 20.35 -30.20
N HIS A 7 10.48 21.36 -29.40
CA HIS A 7 11.73 21.45 -28.62
C HIS A 7 11.83 20.43 -27.46
N GLY A 8 10.96 19.41 -27.41
CA GLY A 8 10.96 18.36 -26.39
C GLY A 8 11.76 17.11 -26.73
N VAL A 9 12.09 16.86 -28.01
CA VAL A 9 12.79 15.64 -28.41
C VAL A 9 14.31 15.83 -28.23
N THR A 10 14.79 15.61 -27.00
CA THR A 10 16.24 15.60 -26.72
C THR A 10 16.96 14.66 -27.70
N ILE A 11 18.14 15.04 -28.19
CA ILE A 11 18.96 14.29 -29.18
C ILE A 11 19.10 12.79 -28.82
N LEU A 12 19.07 12.47 -27.52
CA LEU A 12 19.03 11.11 -26.98
C LEU A 12 17.78 10.30 -27.43
N ASP A 13 16.58 10.87 -27.42
CA ASP A 13 15.33 10.19 -27.83
C ASP A 13 15.37 9.85 -29.34
N ARG A 14 15.88 10.76 -30.18
CA ARG A 14 16.05 10.49 -31.61
C ARG A 14 17.07 9.36 -31.87
N THR A 15 18.18 9.33 -31.13
CA THR A 15 19.23 8.31 -31.26
C THR A 15 18.75 6.94 -30.76
N LEU A 16 17.99 6.92 -29.66
CA LEU A 16 17.32 5.74 -29.12
C LEU A 16 16.29 5.16 -30.11
N ARG A 17 15.42 5.99 -30.69
CA ARG A 17 14.43 5.56 -31.69
C ARG A 17 15.06 4.99 -32.96
N LEU A 18 16.12 5.64 -33.47
CA LEU A 18 16.85 5.16 -34.64
C LEU A 18 17.50 3.79 -34.37
N SER A 19 18.07 3.60 -33.17
CA SER A 19 18.69 2.34 -32.77
C SER A 19 17.69 1.20 -32.57
N LEU A 20 16.47 1.48 -32.08
CA LEU A 20 15.37 0.51 -31.99
C LEU A 20 14.88 0.05 -33.36
N HIS A 21 14.82 0.96 -34.35
CA HIS A 21 14.50 0.62 -35.74
C HIS A 21 15.59 -0.19 -36.44
N THR A 22 16.85 -0.05 -36.03
CA THR A 22 17.99 -0.76 -36.60
C THR A 22 18.51 -1.87 -35.70
N ARG A 23 17.63 -2.63 -35.02
CA ARG A 23 17.93 -3.81 -34.16
C ARG A 23 18.77 -4.94 -34.80
N ASN A 24 19.44 -4.65 -35.92
CA ASN A 24 20.55 -5.38 -36.53
C ASN A 24 21.93 -5.03 -35.90
N GLY A 25 22.01 -4.06 -34.99
CA GLY A 25 23.22 -3.75 -34.21
C GLY A 25 23.31 -4.54 -32.89
N SER A 26 24.53 -4.69 -32.35
CA SER A 26 24.75 -5.39 -31.06
C SER A 26 23.96 -4.74 -29.93
N ASP A 27 23.17 -5.54 -29.20
CA ASP A 27 22.38 -5.15 -28.03
C ASP A 27 23.22 -4.36 -26.99
N ASP A 28 24.53 -4.54 -26.98
CA ASP A 28 25.45 -3.86 -26.06
C ASP A 28 25.61 -2.37 -26.34
N HIS A 29 25.63 -1.93 -27.61
CA HIS A 29 25.71 -0.50 -27.92
C HIS A 29 24.44 0.24 -27.49
N PHE A 30 23.28 -0.40 -27.68
CA PHE A 30 22.00 0.14 -27.25
C PHE A 30 21.91 0.24 -25.72
N ARG A 31 22.42 -0.77 -25.01
CA ARG A 31 22.54 -0.73 -23.54
C ARG A 31 23.43 0.41 -23.06
N CYS A 32 24.58 0.66 -23.70
CA CYS A 32 25.43 1.80 -23.36
C CYS A 32 24.69 3.14 -23.50
N LEU A 33 23.93 3.33 -24.59
CA LEU A 33 23.14 4.55 -24.78
C LEU A 33 22.04 4.72 -23.72
N LEU A 34 21.39 3.62 -23.30
CA LEU A 34 20.44 3.65 -22.19
C LEU A 34 21.11 4.00 -20.86
N ASP A 35 22.29 3.46 -20.60
CA ASP A 35 23.06 3.71 -19.38
C ASP A 35 23.51 5.18 -19.31
N ASP A 36 23.99 5.75 -20.41
CA ASP A 36 24.35 7.17 -20.51
C ASP A 36 23.13 8.08 -20.33
N ALA A 37 21.99 7.71 -20.93
CA ALA A 37 20.73 8.44 -20.77
C ALA A 37 20.25 8.40 -19.31
N LEU A 38 20.27 7.23 -18.67
CA LEU A 38 19.90 7.06 -17.27
C LEU A 38 20.83 7.85 -16.35
N ALA A 39 22.14 7.78 -16.55
CA ALA A 39 23.12 8.54 -15.77
C ALA A 39 22.86 10.05 -15.89
N THR A 40 22.54 10.53 -17.09
CA THR A 40 22.20 11.93 -17.34
C THR A 40 20.94 12.35 -16.59
N VAL A 41 19.85 11.59 -16.70
CA VAL A 41 18.55 11.95 -16.08
C VAL A 41 18.60 11.78 -14.54
N LEU A 42 19.32 10.79 -14.03
CA LEU A 42 19.56 10.64 -12.58
C LEU A 42 20.44 11.75 -12.00
N GLY A 43 21.35 12.31 -12.81
CA GLY A 43 22.18 13.46 -12.44
C GLY A 43 21.39 14.77 -12.35
N THR A 44 20.32 14.92 -13.14
CA THR A 44 19.43 16.09 -13.07
C THR A 44 18.28 15.92 -12.08
N GLY A 45 17.88 14.67 -11.77
CA GLY A 45 16.93 14.32 -10.72
C GLY A 45 15.48 14.78 -10.96
N ALA A 46 15.15 15.26 -12.16
CA ALA A 46 13.96 16.09 -12.38
C ALA A 46 12.76 15.40 -13.07
N ASP A 47 12.91 14.16 -13.58
CA ASP A 47 11.88 13.54 -14.43
C ASP A 47 11.66 12.06 -14.09
N LEU A 48 10.87 11.81 -13.06
CA LEU A 48 10.57 10.46 -12.58
C LEU A 48 9.93 9.56 -13.66
N PRO A 49 8.94 10.02 -14.45
CA PRO A 49 8.43 9.23 -15.58
C PRO A 49 9.52 8.82 -16.57
N ARG A 50 10.42 9.72 -16.94
CA ARG A 50 11.52 9.38 -17.85
C ARG A 50 12.53 8.42 -17.24
N ILE A 51 12.88 8.60 -15.95
CA ILE A 51 13.74 7.66 -15.22
C ILE A 51 13.10 6.27 -15.23
N LEU A 52 11.80 6.17 -14.94
CA LEU A 52 11.09 4.90 -14.92
C LEU A 52 11.04 4.26 -16.31
N HIS A 53 10.69 5.03 -17.34
CA HIS A 53 10.65 4.56 -18.72
C HIS A 53 11.98 3.92 -19.14
N LEU A 54 13.09 4.65 -18.95
CA LEU A 54 14.43 4.17 -19.32
C LEU A 54 14.85 2.96 -18.47
N SER A 55 14.50 2.93 -17.18
CA SER A 55 14.86 1.84 -16.27
C SER A 55 14.12 0.55 -16.60
N VAL A 56 12.81 0.63 -16.83
CA VAL A 56 11.99 -0.52 -17.25
C VAL A 56 12.43 -1.01 -18.63
N LEU A 57 12.67 -0.10 -19.58
CA LEU A 57 13.16 -0.46 -20.91
C LEU A 57 14.51 -1.20 -20.82
N ARG A 58 15.45 -0.71 -20.00
CA ARG A 58 16.73 -1.37 -19.75
C ARG A 58 16.55 -2.75 -19.13
N GLY A 59 15.66 -2.90 -18.14
CA GLY A 59 15.34 -4.20 -17.53
C GLY A 59 14.79 -5.20 -18.55
N LEU A 60 13.83 -4.78 -19.37
CA LEU A 60 13.19 -5.63 -20.41
C LEU A 60 14.18 -6.10 -21.50
N LEU A 61 15.26 -5.35 -21.73
CA LEU A 61 16.27 -5.65 -22.74
C LEU A 61 17.52 -6.36 -22.17
N SER A 62 17.59 -6.47 -20.86
CA SER A 62 18.66 -7.19 -20.18
C SER A 62 18.30 -8.67 -20.13
N THR A 63 19.27 -9.54 -20.42
CA THR A 63 19.12 -10.96 -20.11
C THR A 63 18.96 -11.09 -18.60
N PRO A 64 17.97 -11.85 -18.09
CA PRO A 64 17.75 -11.97 -16.66
C PRO A 64 19.04 -12.49 -16.03
N ALA A 65 19.60 -11.73 -15.09
CA ALA A 65 20.74 -12.18 -14.32
C ALA A 65 20.36 -13.48 -13.61
N ALA A 66 21.28 -14.45 -13.56
CA ALA A 66 21.07 -15.68 -12.82
C ALA A 66 20.66 -15.31 -11.38
N PRO A 67 19.61 -15.93 -10.81
CA PRO A 67 19.17 -15.62 -9.47
C PRO A 67 20.35 -15.81 -8.51
N GLY A 68 20.75 -14.73 -7.83
CA GLY A 68 21.81 -14.76 -6.83
C GLY A 68 21.49 -15.76 -5.71
N PRO A 69 22.50 -16.14 -4.90
CA PRO A 69 22.31 -17.09 -3.81
C PRO A 69 21.19 -16.61 -2.88
N ARG A 70 20.14 -17.43 -2.78
CA ARG A 70 18.96 -17.19 -1.94
C ARG A 70 19.38 -17.18 -0.48
N ARG A 71 19.31 -16.03 0.19
CA ARG A 71 19.22 -16.03 1.65
C ARG A 71 17.83 -16.51 2.03
N SER A 72 17.75 -17.38 3.03
CA SER A 72 16.49 -17.78 3.64
C SER A 72 15.94 -16.60 4.44
N GLU A 73 15.21 -15.71 3.77
CA GLU A 73 14.44 -14.68 4.44
C GLU A 73 13.23 -15.37 5.11
N GLN A 74 13.17 -15.30 6.43
CA GLN A 74 12.00 -15.73 7.16
C GLN A 74 10.83 -14.80 6.78
N PRO A 75 9.61 -15.34 6.57
CA PRO A 75 8.43 -14.49 6.41
C PRO A 75 8.35 -13.53 7.61
N ALA A 76 7.91 -12.29 7.36
CA ALA A 76 7.70 -11.30 8.40
C ALA A 76 6.85 -11.93 9.52
N ASP A 77 7.37 -11.95 10.75
CA ASP A 77 6.60 -12.44 11.89
C ASP A 77 5.43 -11.45 12.11
N PRO A 78 4.16 -11.85 11.88
CA PRO A 78 3.02 -10.94 12.04
C PRO A 78 2.90 -10.41 13.47
N ARG A 79 3.58 -11.04 14.46
CA ARG A 79 3.63 -10.54 15.84
C ARG A 79 4.52 -9.31 16.01
N ARG A 80 5.40 -9.01 15.04
CA ARG A 80 6.33 -7.88 15.06
C ARG A 80 5.67 -6.53 14.79
N HIS A 81 4.56 -6.52 14.04
CA HIS A 81 3.88 -5.30 13.59
C HIS A 81 2.57 -5.05 14.35
N LEU A 82 2.13 -3.79 14.32
CA LEU A 82 0.81 -3.39 14.80
C LEU A 82 -0.17 -3.39 13.61
N PHE A 83 -1.30 -4.07 13.77
CA PHE A 83 -2.41 -4.02 12.82
C PHE A 83 -3.56 -3.21 13.39
N THR A 84 -4.00 -2.18 12.69
CA THR A 84 -5.11 -1.32 13.15
C THR A 84 -6.47 -1.86 12.74
N ALA A 85 -6.53 -2.70 11.71
CA ALA A 85 -7.75 -3.40 11.30
C ALA A 85 -7.50 -4.91 11.13
N PRO A 86 -8.49 -5.78 11.42
CA PRO A 86 -8.36 -7.22 11.21
C PRO A 86 -8.00 -7.59 9.76
N ALA A 87 -8.44 -6.78 8.79
CA ALA A 87 -8.13 -6.97 7.37
C ALA A 87 -6.63 -6.82 7.03
N ASP A 88 -5.83 -6.24 7.90
CA ASP A 88 -4.39 -6.06 7.67
C ASP A 88 -3.60 -7.35 7.95
N LEU A 89 -4.15 -8.26 8.76
CA LEU A 89 -3.56 -9.57 9.06
C LEU A 89 -3.37 -10.43 7.79
N PRO A 90 -4.40 -10.71 6.97
CA PRO A 90 -4.20 -11.46 5.73
C PRO A 90 -3.28 -10.73 4.74
N ARG A 91 -3.31 -9.39 4.70
CA ARG A 91 -2.43 -8.59 3.84
C ARG A 91 -0.95 -8.76 4.20
N ALA A 92 -0.63 -8.91 5.48
CA ALA A 92 0.73 -9.16 5.94
C ALA A 92 1.28 -10.55 5.57
N LEU A 93 0.41 -11.48 5.14
CA LEU A 93 0.83 -12.82 4.69
C LEU A 93 1.35 -12.82 3.24
N LEU A 94 1.17 -11.72 2.50
CA LEU A 94 1.59 -11.63 1.11
C LEU A 94 3.11 -11.82 0.98
N PRO A 95 3.57 -12.62 0.02
CA PRO A 95 5.00 -12.79 -0.21
C PRO A 95 5.59 -11.47 -0.70
N ALA A 96 6.75 -11.11 -0.16
CA ALA A 96 7.51 -9.96 -0.60
C ALA A 96 8.06 -10.14 -2.03
N PRO A 97 8.23 -9.06 -2.82
CA PRO A 97 8.96 -9.16 -4.07
C PRO A 97 10.44 -9.46 -3.78
N PRO A 98 11.15 -10.23 -4.63
CA PRO A 98 10.69 -10.76 -5.92
C PRO A 98 10.06 -12.16 -5.83
N HIS A 99 9.59 -12.60 -4.65
CA HIS A 99 9.08 -13.96 -4.52
C HIS A 99 7.83 -14.20 -5.39
N PRO A 100 7.72 -15.39 -6.03
CA PRO A 100 6.54 -15.74 -6.80
C PRO A 100 5.26 -15.61 -5.98
N GLY A 101 4.20 -15.08 -6.61
CA GLY A 101 2.88 -14.90 -5.98
C GLY A 101 2.71 -13.55 -5.26
N ASN A 102 3.70 -12.66 -5.30
CA ASN A 102 3.53 -11.29 -4.80
C ASN A 102 2.48 -10.55 -5.66
N PRO A 103 1.75 -9.58 -5.09
CA PRO A 103 0.63 -8.94 -5.78
C PRO A 103 1.02 -7.70 -6.58
N TYR A 104 2.30 -7.31 -6.60
CA TYR A 104 2.72 -6.01 -7.10
C TYR A 104 2.71 -6.00 -8.63
N SER A 105 1.90 -5.09 -9.18
CA SER A 105 1.69 -4.90 -10.61
C SER A 105 1.33 -3.44 -10.92
N LEU A 106 1.36 -3.07 -12.19
CA LEU A 106 0.91 -1.78 -12.68
C LEU A 106 -0.58 -1.58 -12.38
N ALA A 107 -1.42 -2.58 -12.61
CA ALA A 107 -2.84 -2.55 -12.26
C ALA A 107 -3.09 -2.23 -10.78
N ARG A 108 -2.33 -2.90 -9.89
CA ARG A 108 -2.40 -2.67 -8.45
C ARG A 108 -1.90 -1.28 -8.07
N LEU A 109 -0.81 -0.82 -8.67
CA LEU A 109 -0.29 0.53 -8.45
C LEU A 109 -1.34 1.59 -8.84
N LEU A 110 -1.98 1.44 -10.01
CA LEU A 110 -3.05 2.32 -10.45
C LEU A 110 -4.25 2.28 -9.49
N ARG A 111 -4.66 1.11 -9.02
CA ARG A 111 -5.71 0.97 -7.99
C ARG A 111 -5.39 1.78 -6.73
N VAL A 112 -4.13 1.76 -6.26
CA VAL A 112 -3.73 2.53 -5.08
C VAL A 112 -3.80 4.03 -5.38
N PHE A 113 -3.30 4.50 -6.53
CA PHE A 113 -3.51 5.90 -6.96
C PHE A 113 -4.99 6.29 -7.01
N VAL A 114 -5.87 5.44 -7.56
CA VAL A 114 -7.33 5.68 -7.59
C VAL A 114 -7.88 5.84 -6.17
N THR A 115 -7.45 5.00 -5.23
CA THR A 115 -7.93 5.05 -3.83
C THR A 115 -7.55 6.37 -3.15
N HIS A 116 -6.34 6.89 -3.41
CA HIS A 116 -5.89 8.18 -2.88
C HIS A 116 -6.53 9.38 -3.59
N LEU A 117 -6.76 9.29 -4.90
CA LEU A 117 -7.32 10.39 -5.70
C LEU A 117 -8.84 10.50 -5.63
N ALA A 118 -9.57 9.39 -5.45
CA ALA A 118 -11.04 9.40 -5.50
C ALA A 118 -11.72 10.45 -4.60
N PRO A 119 -11.23 10.73 -3.36
CA PRO A 119 -11.82 11.76 -2.51
C PRO A 119 -11.58 13.20 -2.99
N THR A 120 -10.51 13.48 -3.74
CA THR A 120 -10.06 14.85 -4.06
C THR A 120 -10.10 15.19 -5.55
N ASP A 121 -9.93 14.21 -6.44
CA ASP A 121 -9.96 14.35 -7.90
C ASP A 121 -10.61 13.10 -8.53
N ARG A 122 -11.95 13.07 -8.49
CA ARG A 122 -12.74 11.94 -8.99
C ARG A 122 -12.60 11.72 -10.49
N HIS A 123 -12.40 12.78 -11.27
CA HIS A 123 -12.26 12.68 -12.71
C HIS A 123 -10.99 11.91 -13.06
N THR A 124 -9.84 12.33 -12.51
CA THR A 124 -8.57 11.64 -12.72
C THR A 124 -8.61 10.21 -12.17
N ALA A 125 -9.23 10.00 -10.99
CA ALA A 125 -9.40 8.67 -10.41
C ALA A 125 -10.25 7.74 -11.31
N THR A 126 -11.33 8.24 -11.90
CA THR A 126 -12.18 7.47 -12.83
C THR A 126 -11.42 7.12 -14.11
N ALA A 127 -10.67 8.06 -14.67
CA ALA A 127 -9.84 7.82 -15.85
C ALA A 127 -8.80 6.72 -15.60
N LEU A 128 -8.10 6.76 -14.46
CA LEU A 128 -7.15 5.71 -14.07
C LEU A 128 -7.83 4.35 -13.84
N ALA A 129 -8.98 4.33 -13.19
CA ALA A 129 -9.72 3.08 -12.96
C ALA A 129 -10.12 2.39 -14.28
N ASN A 130 -10.45 3.17 -15.31
CA ASN A 130 -10.79 2.65 -16.64
C ASN A 130 -9.59 2.07 -17.41
N LEU A 131 -8.36 2.38 -17.01
CA LEU A 131 -7.15 1.76 -17.57
C LEU A 131 -6.88 0.37 -17.01
N ILE A 132 -7.48 0.00 -15.87
CA ILE A 132 -7.26 -1.29 -15.21
C ILE A 132 -8.09 -2.36 -15.92
N GLU A 133 -7.40 -3.31 -16.56
CA GLU A 133 -8.03 -4.45 -17.22
C GLU A 133 -8.33 -5.58 -16.23
N ASP A 134 -7.43 -5.81 -15.26
CA ASP A 134 -7.62 -6.83 -14.23
C ASP A 134 -8.93 -6.57 -13.46
N PRO A 135 -9.92 -7.47 -13.55
CA PRO A 135 -11.24 -7.22 -12.96
C PRO A 135 -11.21 -7.16 -11.43
N GLY A 136 -10.22 -7.81 -10.80
CA GLY A 136 -10.03 -7.80 -9.37
C GLY A 136 -9.53 -6.46 -8.85
N GLU A 137 -8.43 -5.97 -9.42
CA GLU A 137 -7.84 -4.68 -9.07
C GLU A 137 -8.78 -3.52 -9.46
N ALA A 138 -9.46 -3.61 -10.61
CA ALA A 138 -10.46 -2.63 -11.04
C ALA A 138 -11.67 -2.58 -10.09
N ALA A 139 -12.17 -3.72 -9.60
CA ALA A 139 -13.29 -3.74 -8.67
C ALA A 139 -12.96 -2.98 -7.38
N VAL A 140 -11.77 -3.24 -6.80
CA VAL A 140 -11.33 -2.54 -5.59
C VAL A 140 -11.13 -1.04 -5.86
N ALA A 141 -10.62 -0.65 -7.04
CA ALA A 141 -10.53 0.75 -7.44
C ALA A 141 -11.93 1.42 -7.49
N HIS A 142 -12.92 0.72 -8.06
CA HIS A 142 -14.30 1.21 -8.10
C HIS A 142 -14.97 1.28 -6.72
N CYS A 143 -14.58 0.46 -5.74
CA CYS A 143 -15.03 0.63 -4.36
C CYS A 143 -14.65 2.01 -3.81
N ALA A 144 -13.44 2.49 -4.08
CA ALA A 144 -13.02 3.83 -3.66
C ALA A 144 -13.84 4.94 -4.33
N LEU A 145 -14.17 4.78 -5.62
CA LEU A 145 -15.03 5.72 -6.36
C LEU A 145 -16.45 5.77 -5.79
N VAL A 146 -17.04 4.61 -5.47
CA VAL A 146 -18.36 4.54 -4.80
C VAL A 146 -18.32 5.30 -3.47
N ARG A 147 -17.34 5.00 -2.60
CA ARG A 147 -17.22 5.67 -1.29
C ARG A 147 -17.07 7.18 -1.42
N ALA A 148 -16.25 7.62 -2.37
CA ALA A 148 -16.07 9.03 -2.64
C ALA A 148 -17.38 9.70 -3.11
N ALA A 149 -18.12 9.06 -4.02
CA ALA A 149 -19.40 9.57 -4.52
C ALA A 149 -20.45 9.68 -3.42
N VAL A 150 -20.61 8.63 -2.59
CA VAL A 150 -21.52 8.63 -1.44
C VAL A 150 -21.19 9.76 -0.46
N ARG A 151 -19.90 9.97 -0.15
CA ARG A 151 -19.45 10.99 0.81
C ARG A 151 -19.83 12.41 0.41
N VAL A 152 -19.88 12.69 -0.89
CA VAL A 152 -20.25 14.02 -1.42
C VAL A 152 -21.68 14.08 -1.96
N HIS A 153 -22.48 13.03 -1.76
CA HIS A 153 -23.85 12.91 -2.26
C HIS A 153 -23.99 13.04 -3.80
N ASP A 154 -23.01 12.53 -4.55
CA ASP A 154 -23.06 12.45 -6.02
C ASP A 154 -23.80 11.19 -6.48
N LEU A 155 -25.11 11.31 -6.66
CA LEU A 155 -25.99 10.19 -6.99
C LEU A 155 -25.68 9.54 -8.36
N GLU A 156 -25.28 10.34 -9.35
CA GLU A 156 -24.97 9.85 -10.69
C GLU A 156 -23.62 9.10 -10.69
N GLY A 157 -22.59 9.71 -10.10
CA GLY A 157 -21.29 9.07 -9.93
C GLY A 157 -21.39 7.79 -9.10
N GLU A 158 -22.20 7.79 -8.04
CA GLU A 158 -22.49 6.60 -7.24
C GLU A 158 -23.12 5.50 -8.09
N ALA A 159 -24.20 5.80 -8.83
CA ALA A 159 -24.91 4.83 -9.66
C ALA A 159 -24.00 4.22 -10.75
N HIS A 160 -23.19 5.06 -11.40
CA HIS A 160 -22.22 4.61 -12.40
C HIS A 160 -21.16 3.70 -11.79
N ALA A 161 -20.54 4.11 -10.67
CA ALA A 161 -19.52 3.33 -9.99
C ALA A 161 -20.05 1.99 -9.46
N TRP A 162 -21.27 1.96 -8.91
CA TRP A 162 -21.93 0.71 -8.50
C TRP A 162 -22.22 -0.22 -9.67
N SER A 163 -22.74 0.30 -10.78
CA SER A 163 -23.01 -0.47 -11.98
C SER A 163 -21.72 -1.14 -12.48
N ARG A 164 -20.62 -0.36 -12.54
CA ARG A 164 -19.33 -0.88 -12.97
C ARG A 164 -18.75 -1.91 -12.01
N LEU A 165 -18.81 -1.65 -10.70
CA LEU A 165 -18.36 -2.60 -9.68
C LEU A 165 -19.10 -3.94 -9.78
N ARG A 166 -20.43 -3.94 -9.92
CA ARG A 166 -21.21 -5.18 -10.09
C ARG A 166 -20.80 -5.95 -11.34
N HIS A 167 -20.56 -5.26 -12.45
CA HIS A 167 -20.06 -5.88 -13.68
C HIS A 167 -18.65 -6.48 -13.50
N LEU A 168 -17.76 -5.82 -12.76
CA LEU A 168 -16.40 -6.32 -12.51
C LEU A 168 -16.42 -7.55 -11.59
N ILE A 169 -17.26 -7.55 -10.56
CA ILE A 169 -17.45 -8.70 -9.66
C ILE A 169 -17.88 -9.95 -10.45
N THR A 170 -18.80 -9.82 -11.40
CA THR A 170 -19.23 -10.98 -12.21
C THR A 170 -18.17 -11.47 -13.20
N ARG A 171 -17.18 -10.63 -13.53
CA ARG A 171 -16.04 -10.97 -14.38
C ARG A 171 -14.83 -11.50 -13.62
N MET A 172 -14.82 -11.42 -12.28
CA MET A 172 -13.70 -11.94 -11.49
C MET A 172 -13.52 -13.44 -11.75
N PRO A 173 -12.30 -13.90 -12.07
CA PRO A 173 -12.07 -15.31 -12.34
C PRO A 173 -12.34 -16.15 -11.09
N SER A 174 -12.79 -17.38 -11.28
CA SER A 174 -12.85 -18.39 -10.22
C SER A 174 -11.69 -19.34 -10.42
N LEU A 175 -10.57 -19.06 -9.76
CA LEU A 175 -9.37 -19.90 -9.85
C LEU A 175 -9.53 -21.15 -8.96
N SER A 176 -8.83 -22.23 -9.28
CA SER A 176 -8.77 -23.42 -8.44
C SER A 176 -7.32 -23.73 -8.05
N TRP A 177 -7.10 -24.23 -6.84
CA TRP A 177 -5.78 -24.67 -6.42
C TRP A 177 -5.38 -25.97 -7.14
N PRO A 178 -4.14 -26.08 -7.64
CA PRO A 178 -3.60 -27.36 -8.06
C PRO A 178 -3.55 -28.31 -6.86
N GLY A 179 -4.28 -29.43 -6.89
CA GLY A 179 -4.23 -30.48 -5.85
C GLY A 179 -5.47 -30.66 -4.97
N GLY A 180 -6.54 -29.89 -5.16
CA GLY A 180 -7.84 -30.12 -4.49
C GLY A 180 -8.26 -29.01 -3.51
N ALA A 181 -9.56 -28.74 -3.47
CA ALA A 181 -10.12 -27.44 -3.13
C ALA A 181 -10.81 -27.32 -1.74
N THR A 182 -10.36 -27.99 -0.67
CA THR A 182 -11.20 -28.00 0.57
C THR A 182 -10.52 -27.64 1.88
N ALA A 183 -9.21 -27.79 2.03
CA ALA A 183 -8.54 -27.43 3.29
C ALA A 183 -7.96 -26.00 3.28
N HIS A 184 -7.29 -25.61 2.20
CA HIS A 184 -6.61 -24.31 2.10
C HIS A 184 -7.57 -23.13 1.96
N ASP A 185 -8.71 -23.32 1.29
CA ASP A 185 -9.74 -22.29 1.14
C ASP A 185 -10.53 -22.03 2.45
N ARG A 186 -10.33 -22.89 3.46
CA ARG A 186 -10.95 -22.72 4.78
C ARG A 186 -10.17 -21.84 5.74
N ASP A 187 -8.91 -21.54 5.43
CA ASP A 187 -8.00 -20.77 6.28
C ASP A 187 -7.75 -19.36 5.70
N VAL A 188 -7.16 -18.47 6.50
CA VAL A 188 -6.72 -17.13 6.10
C VAL A 188 -5.73 -17.14 4.94
N LEU A 189 -4.99 -18.25 4.76
CA LEU A 189 -4.09 -18.45 3.62
C LEU A 189 -4.82 -18.46 2.26
N ALA A 190 -6.15 -18.62 2.25
CA ALA A 190 -6.96 -18.41 1.05
C ALA A 190 -6.73 -17.02 0.43
N TYR A 191 -6.34 -16.02 1.24
CA TYR A 191 -6.00 -14.67 0.78
C TYR A 191 -4.82 -14.63 -0.21
N LEU A 192 -3.94 -15.62 -0.20
CA LEU A 192 -2.80 -15.65 -1.13
C LEU A 192 -3.23 -15.87 -2.58
N ARG A 193 -4.45 -16.38 -2.82
CA ARG A 193 -4.99 -16.58 -4.16
C ARG A 193 -5.49 -15.25 -4.73
N PRO A 194 -5.08 -14.83 -5.96
CA PRO A 194 -5.42 -13.51 -6.49
C PRO A 194 -6.92 -13.20 -6.55
N ASP A 195 -7.76 -14.16 -6.92
CA ASP A 195 -9.20 -13.98 -7.02
C ASP A 195 -9.89 -13.91 -5.65
N HIS A 196 -9.39 -14.63 -4.64
CA HIS A 196 -9.85 -14.50 -3.26
C HIS A 196 -9.43 -13.19 -2.63
N ARG A 197 -8.19 -12.78 -2.86
CA ARG A 197 -7.67 -11.47 -2.46
C ARG A 197 -8.55 -10.35 -3.00
N ALA A 198 -8.82 -10.35 -4.31
CA ALA A 198 -9.65 -9.34 -4.95
C ALA A 198 -11.07 -9.31 -4.35
N ARG A 199 -11.70 -10.47 -4.13
CA ARG A 199 -13.02 -10.55 -3.47
C ARG A 199 -12.98 -10.01 -2.04
N PHE A 200 -11.94 -10.35 -1.28
CA PHE A 200 -11.77 -9.87 0.10
C PHE A 200 -11.53 -8.37 0.16
N ASP A 201 -10.59 -7.84 -0.61
CA ASP A 201 -10.30 -6.40 -0.63
C ASP A 201 -11.49 -5.60 -1.18
N THR A 202 -12.27 -6.17 -2.11
CA THR A 202 -13.55 -5.58 -2.57
C THR A 202 -14.57 -5.57 -1.43
N ALA A 203 -14.75 -6.68 -0.72
CA ALA A 203 -15.66 -6.77 0.42
C ALA A 203 -15.30 -5.76 1.51
N ILE A 204 -14.01 -5.65 1.88
CA ILE A 204 -13.52 -4.65 2.82
C ILE A 204 -13.74 -3.23 2.28
N GLY A 205 -13.52 -3.01 0.98
CA GLY A 205 -13.70 -1.72 0.33
C GLY A 205 -15.14 -1.20 0.34
N ILE A 206 -16.16 -2.05 0.45
CA ILE A 206 -17.58 -1.67 0.52
C ILE A 206 -18.22 -1.90 1.89
N LEU A 207 -17.42 -2.27 2.89
CA LEU A 207 -17.87 -2.72 4.22
C LEU A 207 -18.90 -1.77 4.84
N GLU A 208 -18.62 -0.46 4.80
CA GLU A 208 -19.45 0.59 5.43
C GLU A 208 -20.80 0.80 4.70
N LEU A 209 -20.87 0.45 3.41
CA LEU A 209 -21.98 0.76 2.50
C LEU A 209 -22.89 -0.43 2.19
N ALA A 210 -22.30 -1.60 1.97
CA ALA A 210 -23.01 -2.79 1.50
C ALA A 210 -22.46 -4.06 2.19
N PRO A 211 -22.60 -4.17 3.53
CA PRO A 211 -22.00 -5.27 4.28
C PRO A 211 -22.54 -6.64 3.85
N ASP A 212 -23.79 -6.72 3.37
CA ASP A 212 -24.40 -7.94 2.86
C ASP A 212 -23.77 -8.43 1.56
N LEU A 213 -23.41 -7.50 0.66
CA LEU A 213 -22.69 -7.84 -0.56
C LEU A 213 -21.28 -8.34 -0.23
N GLY A 214 -20.58 -7.69 0.72
CA GLY A 214 -19.29 -8.17 1.20
C GLY A 214 -19.36 -9.58 1.82
N ARG A 215 -20.41 -9.88 2.59
CA ARG A 215 -20.67 -11.24 3.09
C ARG A 215 -20.92 -12.24 1.96
N ALA A 216 -21.71 -11.86 0.96
CA ALA A 216 -22.01 -12.73 -0.18
C ALA A 216 -20.75 -13.05 -1.01
N LEU A 217 -19.83 -12.09 -1.19
CA LEU A 217 -18.54 -12.29 -1.87
C LEU A 217 -17.65 -13.33 -1.18
N LEU A 218 -17.83 -13.53 0.12
CA LEU A 218 -16.98 -14.36 0.97
C LEU A 218 -17.69 -15.61 1.51
N ALA A 219 -18.91 -15.91 1.03
CA ALA A 219 -19.73 -17.00 1.56
C ALA A 219 -19.02 -18.36 1.52
N GLU A 220 -18.26 -18.62 0.46
CA GLU A 220 -17.52 -19.87 0.27
C GLU A 220 -16.10 -19.85 0.86
N LEU A 221 -15.72 -18.78 1.58
CA LEU A 221 -14.36 -18.51 2.07
C LEU A 221 -14.37 -18.32 3.60
N PRO A 222 -14.56 -19.38 4.40
CA PRO A 222 -14.86 -19.22 5.81
C PRO A 222 -13.73 -18.56 6.62
N GLY A 223 -12.46 -18.77 6.25
CA GLY A 223 -11.32 -18.08 6.88
C GLY A 223 -11.36 -16.57 6.65
N LEU A 224 -11.55 -16.14 5.40
CA LEU A 224 -11.65 -14.73 5.04
C LEU A 224 -12.96 -14.09 5.54
N SER A 225 -14.06 -14.84 5.54
CA SER A 225 -15.34 -14.44 6.12
C SER A 225 -15.22 -14.20 7.63
N ALA A 226 -14.44 -15.00 8.35
CA ALA A 226 -14.15 -14.77 9.77
C ALA A 226 -13.43 -13.43 9.99
N VAL A 227 -12.36 -13.15 9.22
CA VAL A 227 -11.64 -11.86 9.28
C VAL A 227 -12.55 -10.70 8.90
N TYR A 228 -13.38 -10.86 7.87
CA TYR A 228 -14.35 -9.85 7.44
C TYR A 228 -15.37 -9.50 8.54
N ARG A 229 -15.89 -10.50 9.28
CA ARG A 229 -16.81 -10.25 10.41
C ARG A 229 -16.14 -9.43 11.51
N GLU A 230 -14.87 -9.69 11.81
CA GLU A 230 -14.13 -8.88 12.78
C GLU A 230 -13.90 -7.45 12.28
N ALA A 231 -13.56 -7.29 11.00
CA ALA A 231 -13.43 -5.97 10.38
C ALA A 231 -14.76 -5.20 10.43
N TYR A 232 -15.88 -5.86 10.11
CA TYR A 232 -17.22 -5.30 10.27
C TYR A 232 -17.51 -4.87 11.70
N ALA A 233 -17.15 -5.69 12.69
CA ALA A 233 -17.39 -5.35 14.09
C ALA A 233 -16.53 -4.16 14.56
N CYS A 234 -15.31 -4.00 14.04
CA CYS A 234 -14.48 -2.81 14.27
C CYS A 234 -15.13 -1.55 13.67
N ASP A 235 -15.49 -1.57 12.38
CA ASP A 235 -16.21 -0.45 11.72
C ASP A 235 -17.51 -0.10 12.45
N ALA A 236 -18.28 -1.13 12.82
CA ALA A 236 -19.53 -0.95 13.53
C ALA A 236 -19.32 -0.33 14.92
N SER A 237 -18.24 -0.71 15.61
CA SER A 237 -17.85 -0.11 16.88
C SER A 237 -17.48 1.36 16.73
N ASP A 238 -16.69 1.73 15.72
CA ASP A 238 -16.29 3.12 15.48
C ASP A 238 -17.51 3.99 15.15
N ARG A 239 -18.40 3.51 14.29
CA ARG A 239 -19.66 4.20 13.95
C ARG A 239 -20.61 4.28 15.14
N TYR A 240 -20.70 3.23 15.95
CA TYR A 240 -21.46 3.22 17.21
C TYR A 240 -20.95 4.32 18.15
N THR A 241 -19.64 4.40 18.37
CA THR A 241 -18.99 5.43 19.19
C THR A 241 -19.27 6.81 18.64
N ALA A 242 -19.08 7.04 17.34
CA ALA A 242 -19.35 8.33 16.70
C ALA A 242 -20.82 8.77 16.85
N GLN A 243 -21.78 7.83 16.74
CA GLN A 243 -23.20 8.13 16.98
C GLN A 243 -23.46 8.50 18.45
N ARG A 244 -22.87 7.77 19.40
CA ARG A 244 -22.98 8.05 20.84
C ARG A 244 -22.39 9.40 21.22
N LEU A 245 -21.19 9.72 20.74
CA LEU A 245 -20.53 11.02 20.99
C LEU A 245 -21.34 12.18 20.41
N ALA A 246 -21.99 11.99 19.26
CA ALA A 246 -22.90 12.97 18.66
C ALA A 246 -24.27 13.06 19.37
N GLY A 247 -24.48 12.37 20.51
CA GLY A 247 -25.75 12.35 21.23
C GLY A 247 -26.89 11.63 20.50
N ARG A 248 -26.59 10.88 19.43
CA ARG A 248 -27.58 10.14 18.64
C ARG A 248 -27.82 8.76 19.22
N ARG A 249 -29.04 8.24 19.05
CA ARG A 249 -29.33 6.83 19.34
C ARG A 249 -28.60 5.96 18.31
N PRO A 250 -27.76 5.00 18.73
CA PRO A 250 -27.05 4.17 17.78
C PRO A 250 -27.98 3.23 17.03
N ASP A 251 -27.60 2.90 15.79
CA ASP A 251 -28.26 1.86 15.02
C ASP A 251 -28.20 0.51 15.79
N PRO A 252 -29.34 -0.22 15.94
CA PRO A 252 -29.37 -1.50 16.63
C PRO A 252 -28.37 -2.54 16.11
N ALA A 253 -28.10 -2.57 14.80
CA ALA A 253 -27.15 -3.51 14.20
C ALA A 253 -25.70 -3.18 14.61
N LEU A 254 -25.35 -1.90 14.64
CA LEU A 254 -24.02 -1.44 15.09
C LEU A 254 -23.83 -1.71 16.57
N ALA A 255 -24.85 -1.40 17.38
CA ALA A 255 -24.85 -1.69 18.81
C ALA A 255 -24.73 -3.19 19.09
N HIS A 256 -25.40 -4.05 18.31
CA HIS A 256 -25.27 -5.50 18.46
C HIS A 256 -23.83 -5.96 18.19
N ALA A 257 -23.25 -5.57 17.05
CA ALA A 257 -21.89 -5.95 16.67
C ALA A 257 -20.84 -5.50 17.70
N HIS A 258 -20.92 -4.25 18.17
CA HIS A 258 -20.07 -3.74 19.24
C HIS A 258 -20.23 -4.55 20.53
N ASN A 259 -21.48 -4.81 20.95
CA ASN A 259 -21.75 -5.54 22.19
C ASN A 259 -21.28 -7.00 22.17
N THR A 260 -21.30 -7.67 21.01
CA THR A 260 -20.80 -9.04 20.88
C THR A 260 -19.34 -9.13 21.29
N ILE A 261 -18.48 -8.24 20.77
CA ILE A 261 -17.06 -8.22 21.17
C ILE A 261 -16.91 -7.74 22.61
N ARG A 262 -17.66 -6.71 23.02
CA ARG A 262 -17.59 -6.15 24.38
C ARG A 262 -17.88 -7.20 25.46
N GLN A 263 -18.83 -8.09 25.22
CA GLN A 263 -19.22 -9.14 26.17
C GLN A 263 -18.24 -10.31 26.20
N THR A 264 -17.61 -10.64 25.08
CA THR A 264 -16.69 -11.78 24.97
C THR A 264 -15.38 -11.39 24.26
N PRO A 265 -14.59 -10.45 24.80
CA PRO A 265 -13.40 -9.92 24.11
C PRO A 265 -12.31 -10.98 23.90
N SER A 266 -12.23 -11.99 24.77
CA SER A 266 -11.29 -13.11 24.63
C SER A 266 -11.61 -14.07 23.48
N SER A 267 -12.81 -13.97 22.89
CA SER A 267 -13.23 -14.80 21.75
C SER A 267 -12.96 -14.14 20.39
N SER A 268 -12.47 -12.89 20.40
CA SER A 268 -12.15 -12.11 19.20
C SER A 268 -10.63 -11.98 19.04
N SER A 269 -10.18 -11.61 17.85
CA SER A 269 -8.77 -11.22 17.68
C SER A 269 -8.37 -10.05 18.59
N ALA A 270 -7.08 -9.98 18.91
CA ALA A 270 -6.52 -8.91 19.73
C ALA A 270 -6.76 -7.52 19.10
N VAL A 271 -6.78 -7.43 17.76
CA VAL A 271 -7.07 -6.19 17.02
C VAL A 271 -8.50 -5.73 17.31
N ALA A 272 -9.48 -6.62 17.11
CA ALA A 272 -10.88 -6.28 17.27
C ALA A 272 -11.22 -5.97 18.75
N ALA A 273 -10.67 -6.76 19.68
CA ALA A 273 -10.81 -6.50 21.12
C ALA A 273 -10.21 -5.13 21.52
N ALA A 274 -9.06 -4.74 20.94
CA ALA A 274 -8.44 -3.45 21.21
C ALA A 274 -9.26 -2.27 20.66
N VAL A 275 -9.79 -2.37 19.43
CA VAL A 275 -10.66 -1.33 18.85
C VAL A 275 -11.90 -1.12 19.72
N VAL A 276 -12.57 -2.19 20.13
CA VAL A 276 -13.77 -2.10 20.98
C VAL A 276 -13.42 -1.60 22.39
N SER A 277 -12.27 -2.01 22.94
CA SER A 277 -11.78 -1.50 24.23
C SER A 277 -11.48 -0.01 24.18
N ALA A 278 -10.87 0.49 23.09
CA ALA A 278 -10.60 1.91 22.91
C ALA A 278 -11.91 2.70 22.83
N ASN A 279 -12.86 2.21 22.04
CA ASN A 279 -14.19 2.80 21.87
C ASN A 279 -14.99 2.88 23.19
N GLU A 280 -14.97 1.83 24.02
CA GLU A 280 -15.59 1.87 25.34
C GLU A 280 -14.95 2.94 26.24
N GLN A 281 -13.62 3.03 26.26
CA GLN A 281 -12.90 4.04 27.04
C GLN A 281 -13.14 5.48 26.54
N ILE A 282 -13.31 5.67 25.22
CA ILE A 282 -13.70 6.95 24.61
C ILE A 282 -15.05 7.41 25.15
N LEU A 283 -16.00 6.48 25.30
CA LEU A 283 -17.34 6.72 25.85
C LEU A 283 -17.36 6.83 27.39
N GLY A 284 -16.21 6.75 28.07
CA GLY A 284 -16.10 6.79 29.53
C GLY A 284 -16.39 5.45 30.21
N GLY A 285 -16.46 4.36 29.44
CA GLY A 285 -16.57 2.99 29.93
C GLY A 285 -15.24 2.39 30.41
N PRO A 286 -15.26 1.15 30.91
CA PRO A 286 -14.07 0.47 31.39
C PRO A 286 -13.16 0.00 30.25
N GLU A 287 -11.86 -0.12 30.53
CA GLU A 287 -10.94 -0.88 29.69
C GLU A 287 -11.35 -2.36 29.65
N LEU A 288 -11.44 -2.94 28.46
CA LEU A 288 -11.76 -4.36 28.27
C LEU A 288 -10.50 -5.24 28.39
N PRO A 289 -10.63 -6.52 28.81
CA PRO A 289 -9.51 -7.43 28.92
C PRO A 289 -9.00 -7.88 27.53
N VAL A 290 -8.02 -7.15 27.01
CA VAL A 290 -7.28 -7.50 25.79
C VAL A 290 -6.06 -8.34 26.18
N ALA A 291 -5.96 -9.56 25.63
CA ALA A 291 -4.93 -10.53 26.01
C ALA A 291 -3.51 -10.12 25.59
N ASP A 292 -3.38 -9.51 24.41
CA ASP A 292 -2.07 -9.05 23.91
C ASP A 292 -1.72 -7.69 24.54
N PRO A 293 -0.58 -7.58 25.26
CA PRO A 293 -0.19 -6.35 25.94
C PRO A 293 0.10 -5.17 25.01
N VAL A 294 0.54 -5.41 23.78
CA VAL A 294 0.78 -4.34 22.78
C VAL A 294 -0.55 -3.78 22.29
N TYR A 295 -1.52 -4.64 21.99
CA TYR A 295 -2.87 -4.21 21.59
C TYR A 295 -3.64 -3.57 22.74
N ARG A 296 -3.40 -4.03 23.97
CA ARG A 296 -3.93 -3.37 25.18
C ARG A 296 -3.37 -1.95 25.34
N LEU A 297 -2.06 -1.77 25.19
CA LEU A 297 -1.41 -0.46 25.20
C LEU A 297 -1.92 0.44 24.07
N HIS A 298 -2.05 -0.11 22.87
CA HIS A 298 -2.64 0.58 21.71
C HIS A 298 -4.04 1.10 22.04
N ALA A 299 -4.93 0.26 22.59
CA ALA A 299 -6.29 0.66 22.93
C ALA A 299 -6.34 1.83 23.92
N ARG A 300 -5.49 1.80 24.97
CA ARG A 300 -5.40 2.87 25.97
C ARG A 300 -4.91 4.18 25.37
N ILE A 301 -3.82 4.14 24.60
CA ILE A 301 -3.24 5.34 23.96
C ILE A 301 -4.22 5.93 22.96
N THR A 302 -4.83 5.10 22.10
CA THR A 302 -5.80 5.54 21.09
C THR A 302 -7.03 6.16 21.76
N ALA A 303 -7.57 5.55 22.82
CA ALA A 303 -8.70 6.13 23.53
C ALA A 303 -8.42 7.51 24.12
N ARG A 304 -7.26 7.68 24.77
CA ARG A 304 -6.85 8.98 25.34
C ARG A 304 -6.62 10.03 24.25
N THR A 305 -5.96 9.63 23.16
CA THR A 305 -5.69 10.49 22.00
C THR A 305 -6.99 11.00 21.36
N VAL A 306 -7.94 10.10 21.10
CA VAL A 306 -9.24 10.47 20.53
C VAL A 306 -10.03 11.38 21.47
N ARG A 307 -10.04 11.11 22.78
CA ARG A 307 -10.69 11.99 23.77
C ARG A 307 -10.04 13.38 23.83
N ALA A 308 -8.71 13.45 23.77
CA ALA A 308 -8.00 14.73 23.71
C ALA A 308 -8.41 15.56 22.48
N HIS A 309 -8.46 14.94 21.30
CA HIS A 309 -8.83 15.63 20.06
C HIS A 309 -10.31 15.99 19.97
N GLN A 310 -11.22 15.07 20.31
CA GLN A 310 -12.65 15.24 20.04
C GLN A 310 -13.41 15.87 21.21
N LEU A 311 -12.96 15.66 22.45
CA LEU A 311 -13.65 16.11 23.66
C LEU A 311 -12.89 17.21 24.40
N GLY A 312 -11.71 17.60 23.91
CA GLY A 312 -10.87 18.63 24.55
C GLY A 312 -10.39 18.22 25.94
N ALA A 313 -9.94 16.96 26.10
CA ALA A 313 -9.51 16.46 27.40
C ALA A 313 -8.29 17.24 27.95
N ASP A 314 -8.34 17.62 29.23
CA ASP A 314 -7.29 18.37 29.92
C ASP A 314 -6.03 17.52 30.22
N ASP A 315 -6.15 16.20 30.23
CA ASP A 315 -5.06 15.29 30.61
C ASP A 315 -4.27 14.77 29.39
N LEU A 316 -3.29 15.57 28.99
CA LEU A 316 -2.29 15.26 27.97
C LEU A 316 -1.03 14.57 28.53
N THR A 317 -1.09 14.07 29.77
CA THR A 317 0.08 13.41 30.38
C THR A 317 0.51 12.18 29.57
N PRO A 318 1.82 11.97 29.38
CA PRO A 318 2.32 10.79 28.67
C PRO A 318 1.79 9.49 29.27
N GLU A 319 1.41 8.55 28.42
CA GLU A 319 0.95 7.23 28.86
C GLU A 319 2.11 6.47 29.54
N PRO A 320 1.92 5.91 30.75
CA PRO A 320 2.93 5.08 31.39
C PRO A 320 3.29 3.88 30.52
N VAL A 321 4.55 3.83 30.08
CA VAL A 321 5.04 2.76 29.22
C VAL A 321 5.40 1.53 30.06
N PRO A 322 4.93 0.33 29.72
CA PRO A 322 5.30 -0.89 30.44
C PRO A 322 6.82 -1.13 30.43
N ALA A 323 7.35 -1.76 31.47
CA ALA A 323 8.76 -2.14 31.55
C ALA A 323 8.88 -3.65 31.86
N PRO A 324 9.72 -4.41 31.12
CA PRO A 324 10.45 -4.04 29.88
C PRO A 324 9.58 -4.09 28.60
N LEU A 325 9.99 -3.38 27.54
CA LEU A 325 9.42 -3.55 26.19
C LEU A 325 9.92 -4.86 25.59
N ASP A 326 9.06 -5.56 24.85
CA ASP A 326 9.47 -6.73 24.07
C ASP A 326 10.31 -6.29 22.85
N PRO A 327 11.61 -6.64 22.77
CA PRO A 327 12.45 -6.23 21.66
C PRO A 327 11.98 -6.76 20.30
N ALA A 328 11.32 -7.91 20.27
CA ALA A 328 10.81 -8.48 19.03
C ALA A 328 9.63 -7.67 18.45
N ARG A 329 9.07 -6.73 19.22
CA ARG A 329 7.87 -5.96 18.86
C ARG A 329 8.12 -4.45 18.80
N LEU A 330 9.38 -4.02 18.69
CA LEU A 330 9.72 -2.60 18.54
C LEU A 330 8.98 -1.92 17.37
N PRO A 331 8.82 -2.53 16.17
CA PRO A 331 8.02 -1.94 15.11
C PRO A 331 6.54 -1.78 15.47
N ALA A 332 5.94 -2.73 16.20
CA ALA A 332 4.57 -2.57 16.68
C ALA A 332 4.42 -1.39 17.64
N TYR A 333 5.34 -1.20 18.59
CA TYR A 333 5.33 -0.03 19.48
C TYR A 333 5.53 1.27 18.71
N ALA A 334 6.43 1.30 17.72
CA ALA A 334 6.59 2.44 16.82
C ALA A 334 5.30 2.71 16.02
N GLY A 335 4.59 1.65 15.61
CA GLY A 335 3.27 1.74 14.97
C GLY A 335 2.22 2.42 15.85
N ILE A 336 2.22 2.14 17.17
CA ILE A 336 1.33 2.81 18.13
C ILE A 336 1.63 4.32 18.18
N VAL A 337 2.92 4.66 18.20
CA VAL A 337 3.38 6.06 18.18
C VAL A 337 2.92 6.74 16.89
N ARG A 338 3.16 6.13 15.72
CA ARG A 338 2.75 6.67 14.42
C ARG A 338 1.25 6.91 14.35
N HIS A 339 0.44 5.96 14.81
CA HIS A 339 -1.01 6.09 14.78
C HIS A 339 -1.55 7.23 15.66
N ASN A 340 -0.77 7.68 16.64
CA ASN A 340 -1.18 8.69 17.63
C ASN A 340 -0.20 9.87 17.71
N ALA A 341 0.54 10.13 16.63
CA ALA A 341 1.70 11.02 16.61
C ALA A 341 1.37 12.48 16.96
N ASP A 342 0.13 12.91 16.72
CA ASP A 342 -0.35 14.28 16.89
C ASP A 342 -0.63 14.68 18.36
N THR A 343 -0.24 13.84 19.33
CA THR A 343 -0.45 14.10 20.75
C THR A 343 0.82 13.87 21.59
N PRO A 344 1.01 14.63 22.68
CA PRO A 344 2.11 14.38 23.63
C PRO A 344 1.95 13.07 24.43
N ILE A 345 0.79 12.41 24.34
CA ILE A 345 0.48 11.17 25.08
C ILE A 345 1.48 10.06 24.73
N VAL A 346 1.96 10.02 23.48
CA VAL A 346 2.92 9.01 23.00
C VAL A 346 4.39 9.37 23.23
N ALA A 347 4.71 10.57 23.72
CA ALA A 347 6.08 11.06 23.80
C ALA A 347 7.01 10.14 24.62
N ALA A 348 6.51 9.62 25.75
CA ALA A 348 7.26 8.68 26.59
C ALA A 348 7.51 7.34 25.87
N LEU A 349 6.50 6.83 25.12
CA LEU A 349 6.64 5.61 24.33
C LEU A 349 7.65 5.81 23.20
N ALA A 350 7.52 6.91 22.45
CA ALA A 350 8.41 7.26 21.36
C ALA A 350 9.88 7.34 21.81
N GLY A 351 10.15 8.03 22.93
CA GLY A 351 11.50 8.14 23.49
C GLY A 351 12.11 6.78 23.86
N ARG A 352 11.31 5.88 24.45
CA ARG A 352 11.78 4.53 24.84
C ARG A 352 11.99 3.61 23.64
N VAL A 353 11.05 3.60 22.69
CA VAL A 353 11.19 2.81 21.46
C VAL A 353 12.41 3.28 20.67
N ARG A 354 12.63 4.60 20.55
CA ARG A 354 13.82 5.16 19.88
C ARG A 354 15.11 4.70 20.53
N ALA A 355 15.21 4.77 21.86
CA ALA A 355 16.41 4.37 22.59
C ALA A 355 16.71 2.87 22.39
N GLU A 356 15.70 2.01 22.54
CA GLU A 356 15.85 0.56 22.40
C GLU A 356 16.14 0.15 20.95
N ALA A 357 15.47 0.78 19.97
CA ALA A 357 15.70 0.56 18.55
C ALA A 357 17.11 1.01 18.13
N THR A 358 17.60 2.15 18.64
CA THR A 358 18.97 2.60 18.39
C THR A 358 20.00 1.63 18.98
N ALA A 359 19.78 1.17 20.22
CA ALA A 359 20.69 0.23 20.88
C ALA A 359 20.79 -1.13 20.17
N ARG A 360 19.75 -1.50 19.40
CA ARG A 360 19.64 -2.79 18.70
C ARG A 360 19.81 -2.69 17.18
N ASP A 361 20.01 -1.47 16.66
CA ASP A 361 19.98 -1.17 15.23
C ASP A 361 18.69 -1.66 14.53
N ASP A 362 17.54 -1.56 15.20
CA ASP A 362 16.23 -1.88 14.60
C ASP A 362 15.78 -0.75 13.66
N ARG A 363 16.22 -0.84 12.40
CA ARG A 363 15.97 0.17 11.36
C ARG A 363 14.50 0.38 11.05
N GLU A 364 13.71 -0.68 11.08
CA GLU A 364 12.28 -0.62 10.78
C GLU A 364 11.54 0.27 11.80
N ALA A 365 11.77 0.01 13.09
CA ALA A 365 11.20 0.84 14.14
C ALA A 365 11.66 2.31 14.04
N LEU A 366 12.93 2.55 13.69
CA LEU A 366 13.46 3.90 13.48
C LEU A 366 12.82 4.61 12.27
N PHE A 367 12.57 3.90 11.16
CA PHE A 367 11.87 4.47 10.01
C PHE A 367 10.42 4.82 10.34
N ILE A 368 9.69 3.93 11.05
CA ILE A 368 8.33 4.21 11.51
C ILE A 368 8.30 5.45 12.44
N LEU A 369 9.26 5.57 13.36
CA LEU A 369 9.36 6.74 14.24
C LEU A 369 9.75 8.03 13.50
N ALA A 370 10.60 7.93 12.47
CA ALA A 370 10.97 9.08 11.65
C ALA A 370 9.78 9.59 10.82
N ASP A 371 8.99 8.69 10.23
CA ASP A 371 7.75 9.04 9.52
C ASP A 371 6.72 9.69 10.47
N ALA A 372 6.67 9.23 11.72
CA ALA A 372 5.85 9.83 12.77
C ALA A 372 6.40 11.15 13.35
N GLY A 373 7.58 11.63 12.92
CA GLY A 373 8.18 12.89 13.40
C GLY A 373 8.92 12.80 14.75
N TYR A 374 9.22 11.60 15.25
CA TYR A 374 9.89 11.38 16.55
C TYR A 374 11.39 11.07 16.45
N THR A 375 11.91 10.94 15.22
CA THR A 375 13.34 10.74 14.92
C THR A 375 13.71 11.59 13.70
N ASP A 376 14.95 12.10 13.64
CA ASP A 376 15.45 12.83 12.47
C ASP A 376 15.50 11.90 11.24
N PRO A 377 14.66 12.12 10.21
CA PRO A 377 14.64 11.27 9.04
C PRO A 377 15.97 11.28 8.28
N LEU A 378 16.71 12.39 8.28
CA LEU A 378 17.98 12.47 7.56
C LEU A 378 19.07 11.65 8.23
N ALA A 379 19.09 11.59 9.57
CA ALA A 379 20.01 10.75 10.33
C ALA A 379 19.74 9.25 10.11
N VAL A 380 18.47 8.84 10.11
CA VAL A 380 18.10 7.43 9.88
C VAL A 380 18.42 7.01 8.44
N LEU A 381 18.16 7.87 7.45
CA LEU A 381 18.51 7.65 6.04
C LEU A 381 20.03 7.67 5.79
N ALA A 382 20.81 8.51 6.50
CA ALA A 382 22.26 8.54 6.36
C ALA A 382 22.93 7.21 6.75
N GLY A 383 22.37 6.48 7.72
CA GLY A 383 22.85 5.14 8.06
C GLY A 383 22.56 4.09 6.98
N ALA A 384 21.56 4.31 6.11
CA ALA A 384 21.25 3.44 4.98
C ALA A 384 22.10 3.76 3.73
N ALA A 385 22.53 5.01 3.57
CA ALA A 385 23.21 5.53 2.38
C ALA A 385 24.64 4.99 2.14
N TYR A 386 25.24 4.27 3.10
CA TYR A 386 26.57 3.65 2.92
C TYR A 386 26.51 2.29 2.20
N ALA A 387 25.32 1.76 1.96
CA ALA A 387 25.14 0.61 1.10
C ALA A 387 24.85 1.10 -0.33
N THR A 388 25.48 0.49 -1.34
CA THR A 388 25.09 0.71 -2.73
C THR A 388 23.57 0.47 -2.89
N PRO A 389 22.86 1.08 -3.85
CA PRO A 389 21.42 0.84 -4.03
C PRO A 389 21.07 -0.66 -4.10
N GLN A 390 21.98 -1.45 -4.68
CA GLN A 390 21.93 -2.91 -4.74
C GLN A 390 22.20 -3.59 -3.38
N ALA A 391 23.13 -3.06 -2.57
CA ALA A 391 23.36 -3.54 -1.21
C ALA A 391 22.23 -3.14 -0.25
N VAL A 392 21.53 -2.03 -0.45
CA VAL A 392 20.31 -1.68 0.31
C VAL A 392 19.20 -2.66 -0.03
N LEU A 393 18.96 -2.95 -1.32
CA LEU A 393 17.98 -3.96 -1.73
C LEU A 393 18.36 -5.38 -1.25
N ALA A 394 19.66 -5.71 -1.20
CA ALA A 394 20.14 -7.02 -0.74
C ALA A 394 20.26 -7.14 0.80
N ALA A 395 20.35 -6.03 1.53
CA ALA A 395 20.47 -6.00 2.99
C ALA A 395 19.14 -5.71 3.71
N ALA A 396 18.21 -4.99 3.06
CA ALA A 396 16.92 -4.62 3.65
C ALA A 396 15.88 -5.76 3.59
N GLY A 397 16.13 -6.81 2.81
CA GLY A 397 15.08 -7.80 2.51
C GLY A 397 13.94 -7.14 1.71
N PRO A 398 12.67 -7.49 1.96
CA PRO A 398 11.50 -6.85 1.33
C PRO A 398 11.58 -5.31 1.39
N PRO A 399 11.01 -4.57 0.41
CA PRO A 399 10.93 -3.12 0.49
C PRO A 399 10.21 -2.71 1.79
N VAL A 400 10.92 -2.01 2.67
CA VAL A 400 10.32 -1.43 3.88
C VAL A 400 9.47 -0.24 3.46
N PRO A 401 8.14 -0.26 3.66
CA PRO A 401 7.24 0.81 3.21
C PRO A 401 7.68 2.21 3.65
N GLU A 402 8.12 2.32 4.91
CA GLU A 402 8.54 3.56 5.53
C GLU A 402 9.84 4.11 4.91
N LEU A 403 10.77 3.24 4.48
CA LEU A 403 11.97 3.68 3.78
C LEU A 403 11.63 4.37 2.46
N SER A 404 10.72 3.79 1.68
CA SER A 404 10.29 4.38 0.40
C SER A 404 9.66 5.75 0.63
N THR A 405 8.74 5.84 1.59
CA THR A 405 8.08 7.10 1.98
C THR A 405 9.11 8.18 2.36
N LEU A 406 10.04 7.85 3.27
CA LEU A 406 11.05 8.78 3.74
C LEU A 406 12.03 9.22 2.64
N LEU A 407 12.41 8.31 1.74
CA LEU A 407 13.27 8.63 0.60
C LEU A 407 12.59 9.61 -0.34
N PHE A 408 11.34 9.37 -0.75
CA PHE A 408 10.63 10.29 -1.64
C PHE A 408 10.38 11.66 -0.99
N ARG A 409 10.08 11.68 0.32
CA ARG A 409 9.83 12.92 1.06
C ARG A 409 11.08 13.75 1.30
N HIS A 410 12.21 13.12 1.66
CA HIS A 410 13.40 13.83 2.16
C HIS A 410 14.62 13.74 1.24
N ARG A 411 14.70 12.76 0.34
CA ARG A 411 15.84 12.52 -0.56
C ARG A 411 15.39 12.04 -1.95
N PRO A 412 14.61 12.83 -2.71
CA PRO A 412 13.98 12.40 -3.96
C PRO A 412 14.98 11.93 -5.02
N ALA A 413 16.17 12.53 -5.09
CA ALA A 413 17.24 12.06 -5.99
C ALA A 413 17.77 10.66 -5.61
N GLU A 414 17.85 10.36 -4.31
CA GLU A 414 18.21 9.03 -3.83
C GLU A 414 17.07 8.04 -4.08
N ALA A 415 15.82 8.44 -3.81
CA ALA A 415 14.62 7.66 -4.12
C ALA A 415 14.55 7.26 -5.60
N ALA A 416 14.83 8.21 -6.51
CA ALA A 416 14.85 7.95 -7.95
C ALA A 416 15.95 6.97 -8.38
N ARG A 417 17.14 7.04 -7.75
CA ARG A 417 18.20 6.06 -7.95
C ARG A 417 17.81 4.66 -7.45
N HIS A 418 17.17 4.56 -6.28
CA HIS A 418 16.67 3.29 -5.75
C HIS A 418 15.58 2.70 -6.65
N LEU A 419 14.62 3.52 -7.08
CA LEU A 419 13.57 3.10 -7.99
C LEU A 419 14.14 2.62 -9.34
N SER A 420 15.11 3.36 -9.90
CA SER A 420 15.77 2.98 -11.14
C SER A 420 16.49 1.63 -11.00
N ALA A 421 17.24 1.44 -9.92
CA ALA A 421 17.91 0.17 -9.64
C ALA A 421 16.91 -0.99 -9.48
N ALA A 422 15.80 -0.76 -8.77
CA ALA A 422 14.74 -1.75 -8.60
C ALA A 422 14.08 -2.08 -9.95
N ALA A 423 13.71 -1.09 -10.76
CA ALA A 423 13.01 -1.29 -12.03
C ALA A 423 13.88 -2.01 -13.08
N VAL A 424 15.20 -1.81 -13.07
CA VAL A 424 16.14 -2.56 -13.92
C VAL A 424 16.23 -4.02 -13.50
N ALA A 425 16.16 -4.30 -12.19
CA ALA A 425 16.33 -5.64 -11.66
C ALA A 425 15.04 -6.47 -11.68
N ASP A 426 13.93 -5.90 -11.20
CA ASP A 426 12.64 -6.56 -11.00
C ASP A 426 11.50 -5.54 -10.92
N TRP A 427 10.58 -5.58 -11.88
CA TRP A 427 9.44 -4.64 -11.94
C TRP A 427 8.53 -4.70 -10.69
N PRO A 428 8.11 -5.88 -10.18
CA PRO A 428 7.35 -5.98 -8.93
C PRO A 428 7.99 -5.25 -7.74
N THR A 429 9.31 -5.31 -7.59
CA THR A 429 10.03 -4.55 -6.56
C THR A 429 9.89 -3.04 -6.75
N ALA A 430 10.01 -2.54 -7.98
CA ALA A 430 9.80 -1.12 -8.28
C ALA A 430 8.35 -0.68 -8.06
N ALA A 431 7.38 -1.51 -8.45
CA ALA A 431 5.96 -1.28 -8.21
C ALA A 431 5.64 -1.21 -6.71
N ALA A 432 6.26 -2.06 -5.89
CA ALA A 432 6.13 -2.01 -4.43
C ALA A 432 6.67 -0.69 -3.83
N VAL A 433 7.84 -0.23 -4.28
CA VAL A 433 8.41 1.06 -3.87
C VAL A 433 7.47 2.22 -4.21
N LEU A 434 6.90 2.21 -5.41
CA LEU A 434 5.93 3.22 -5.86
C LEU A 434 4.62 3.15 -5.08
N GLU A 435 4.09 1.95 -4.82
CA GLU A 435 2.85 1.73 -4.04
C GLU A 435 2.95 2.36 -2.65
N HIS A 436 4.10 2.18 -1.99
CA HIS A 436 4.34 2.74 -0.65
C HIS A 436 4.60 4.25 -0.66
N ALA A 437 4.95 4.85 -1.80
CA ALA A 437 5.25 6.28 -1.92
C ALA A 437 4.10 7.09 -2.57
N VAL A 438 2.94 6.51 -2.85
CA VAL A 438 1.84 7.17 -3.59
C VAL A 438 1.47 8.53 -3.01
N THR A 439 1.34 8.65 -1.68
CA THR A 439 1.03 9.93 -1.02
C THR A 439 2.07 11.00 -1.32
N GLU A 440 3.36 10.67 -1.21
CA GLU A 440 4.47 11.60 -1.47
C GLU A 440 4.58 11.96 -2.96
N LEU A 441 4.32 11.00 -3.84
CA LEU A 441 4.28 11.22 -5.29
C LEU A 441 3.15 12.17 -5.69
N LEU A 442 1.96 11.98 -5.13
CA LEU A 442 0.82 12.86 -5.37
C LEU A 442 1.07 14.27 -4.79
N ALA A 443 1.67 14.37 -3.61
CA ALA A 443 1.99 15.65 -2.99
C ALA A 443 3.05 16.45 -3.77
N SER A 444 4.05 15.78 -4.33
CA SER A 444 5.18 16.42 -5.02
C SER A 444 4.93 16.68 -6.52
N ALA A 445 4.30 15.74 -7.23
CA ALA A 445 4.13 15.79 -8.68
C ALA A 445 2.66 16.01 -9.13
N GLY A 446 1.71 16.04 -8.18
CA GLY A 446 0.30 16.29 -8.44
C GLY A 446 -0.46 15.08 -9.01
N PRO A 447 -1.79 15.22 -9.25
CA PRO A 447 -2.66 14.10 -9.63
C PRO A 447 -2.33 13.39 -10.94
N ARG A 448 -1.63 14.07 -11.86
CA ARG A 448 -1.30 13.51 -13.18
C ARG A 448 -0.16 12.51 -13.16
N ILE A 449 0.63 12.46 -12.09
CA ILE A 449 1.79 11.57 -11.99
C ILE A 449 1.43 10.10 -12.26
N ALA A 450 0.25 9.64 -11.85
CA ALA A 450 -0.20 8.27 -12.10
C ALA A 450 -0.33 7.96 -13.60
N HIS A 451 -0.87 8.90 -14.40
CA HIS A 451 -0.98 8.74 -15.86
C HIS A 451 0.41 8.79 -16.51
N ASP A 452 1.30 9.66 -16.04
CA ASP A 452 2.64 9.78 -16.60
C ASP A 452 3.50 8.55 -16.28
N LEU A 453 3.37 7.97 -15.08
CA LEU A 453 3.99 6.69 -14.73
C LEU A 453 3.40 5.54 -15.56
N HIS A 454 2.07 5.49 -15.72
CA HIS A 454 1.42 4.50 -16.60
C HIS A 454 1.95 4.58 -18.04
N ARG A 455 2.00 5.79 -18.62
CA ARG A 455 2.51 6.03 -19.96
C ARG A 455 3.98 5.64 -20.07
N ALA A 456 4.80 5.97 -19.08
CA ALA A 456 6.22 5.63 -19.05
C ALA A 456 6.45 4.11 -19.11
N VAL A 457 5.73 3.35 -18.28
CA VAL A 457 5.81 1.88 -18.22
C VAL A 457 5.29 1.27 -19.51
N THR A 458 4.08 1.63 -19.95
CA THR A 458 3.48 1.07 -21.16
C THR A 458 4.32 1.37 -22.41
N SER A 459 4.85 2.60 -22.53
CA SER A 459 5.77 2.97 -23.62
C SER A 459 7.05 2.14 -23.59
N ALA A 460 7.59 1.80 -22.41
CA ALA A 460 8.78 0.95 -22.31
C ALA A 460 8.52 -0.46 -22.85
N PHE A 461 7.37 -1.06 -22.53
CA PHE A 461 6.96 -2.35 -23.07
C PHE A 461 6.72 -2.30 -24.58
N THR A 462 6.04 -1.26 -25.08
CA THR A 462 5.85 -1.05 -26.52
C THR A 462 7.19 -0.92 -27.25
N CYS A 463 8.14 -0.16 -26.69
CA CYS A 463 9.48 0.01 -27.27
C CYS A 463 10.31 -1.29 -27.24
N ALA A 464 10.14 -2.11 -26.19
CA ALA A 464 10.84 -3.38 -26.07
C ALA A 464 10.32 -4.44 -27.06
N THR A 465 9.09 -4.29 -27.57
CA THR A 465 8.43 -5.25 -28.48
C THR A 465 9.29 -5.49 -29.74
N PRO A 466 9.52 -6.75 -30.14
CA PRO A 466 10.33 -7.06 -31.32
C PRO A 466 9.79 -6.42 -32.61
N PRO A 467 10.65 -5.98 -33.55
CA PRO A 467 10.21 -5.48 -34.85
C PRO A 467 9.34 -6.53 -35.57
N GLY A 468 8.19 -6.11 -36.09
CA GLY A 468 7.24 -6.99 -36.78
C GLY A 468 6.24 -7.73 -35.89
N ALA A 469 6.35 -7.62 -34.56
CA ALA A 469 5.34 -8.09 -33.61
C ALA A 469 4.40 -6.95 -33.21
N SER A 470 3.12 -7.28 -33.00
CA SER A 470 2.16 -6.32 -32.41
C SER A 470 2.46 -6.14 -30.92
N PRO A 471 2.42 -4.90 -30.39
CA PRO A 471 2.50 -4.66 -28.96
C PRO A 471 1.40 -5.40 -28.20
N PRO A 472 1.63 -5.80 -26.94
CA PRO A 472 0.61 -6.44 -26.13
C PRO A 472 -0.58 -5.51 -25.91
N SER A 473 -1.80 -6.05 -25.99
CA SER A 473 -3.04 -5.32 -25.73
C SER A 473 -3.30 -5.07 -24.24
N VAL A 474 -2.59 -5.78 -23.36
CA VAL A 474 -2.62 -5.62 -21.90
C VAL A 474 -1.19 -5.73 -21.38
N ILE A 475 -0.77 -4.76 -20.57
CA ILE A 475 0.55 -4.70 -19.95
C ILE A 475 0.35 -4.72 -18.45
N ASP A 476 0.75 -5.82 -17.82
CA ASP A 476 0.71 -5.99 -16.36
C ASP A 476 -0.64 -5.61 -15.72
N GLY A 477 -1.73 -6.07 -16.36
CA GLY A 477 -3.11 -5.87 -15.94
C GLY A 477 -3.73 -4.53 -16.33
N THR A 478 -3.08 -3.70 -17.16
CA THR A 478 -3.65 -2.45 -17.67
C THR A 478 -3.69 -2.38 -19.19
N TYR A 479 -4.64 -1.61 -19.72
CA TYR A 479 -4.69 -1.26 -21.14
C TYR A 479 -3.65 -0.18 -21.45
N PRO A 480 -2.87 -0.29 -22.54
CA PRO A 480 -2.07 0.82 -23.03
C PRO A 480 -2.99 2.00 -23.39
N ASP A 481 -2.54 3.21 -23.09
CA ASP A 481 -3.33 4.42 -23.31
C ASP A 481 -3.61 4.56 -24.83
N ALA A 482 -4.89 4.54 -25.22
CA ALA A 482 -5.30 4.61 -26.63
C ALA A 482 -5.12 6.01 -27.25
N SER A 483 -4.65 6.97 -26.45
CA SER A 483 -4.58 8.40 -26.74
C SER A 483 -3.27 8.86 -27.39
N GLY A 484 -2.44 7.94 -27.89
CA GLY A 484 -1.12 8.21 -28.47
C GLY A 484 -1.15 8.87 -29.85
#